data_AF-A0A349FVX8-F1
#
_entry.id   AF-A0A349FVX8-F1
#
_cell.length_a   1.000
_cell.length_b   1.000
_cell.length_c   1.000
_cell.angle_alpha   90.00
_cell.angle_beta   90.00
_cell.angle_gamma   90.00
#
_symmetry.space_group_name_H-M   'P 1'
#
loop_
_entity.id
_entity.type
_entity.pdbx_description
1 polymer ?
#
loop_
_entity_poly.entity_id
_entity_poly.type
_entity_poly.pdbx_seq_one_letter_code
_entity_poly.pdbx_strand_id
1 'polypeptide(L)' 'METILEAQITVSLIVGIMAKIMMVLLLFMALVMIRQTSLMDRVIKLPVGGSIKYLVWSFFGLLLLLTVIVVLV' A
#
# COMPACT_ATOMS: atom_id res chain seq x y z
N MET A 1 41.98 -10.11 -14.87
CA MET A 1 40.55 -10.45 -14.87
C MET A 1 40.04 -10.13 -13.47
N GLU A 2 39.74 -8.85 -13.25
CA GLU A 2 39.26 -8.34 -11.98
C GLU A 2 37.74 -8.28 -12.08
N THR A 3 37.09 -9.12 -11.30
CA THR A 3 35.64 -9.29 -11.23
C THR A 3 35.02 -8.08 -10.56
N ILE A 4 34.85 -6.99 -11.32
CA ILE A 4 34.03 -5.86 -10.90
C ILE A 4 32.62 -6.17 -11.40
N LEU A 5 31.89 -6.85 -10.54
CA LEU A 5 30.45 -7.06 -10.60
C LEU A 5 29.71 -5.71 -10.36
N GLU A 6 30.06 -4.66 -11.10
CA GLU A 6 29.36 -3.38 -11.06
C GLU A 6 28.19 -3.47 -12.04
N ALA A 7 27.09 -4.06 -11.58
CA ALA A 7 25.80 -3.64 -12.09
C ALA A 7 25.74 -2.12 -11.90
N GLN A 8 25.71 -1.37 -13.00
CA GLN A 8 25.61 0.09 -13.00
C GLN A 8 24.25 0.47 -12.37
N ILE A 9 24.19 0.55 -11.04
CA ILE A 9 22.97 0.90 -10.30
C ILE A 9 22.71 2.38 -10.60
N THR A 10 21.74 2.65 -11.48
CA THR A 10 21.31 4.02 -11.76
C THR A 10 20.43 4.53 -10.62
N VAL A 11 20.47 5.84 -10.36
CA VAL A 11 19.57 6.50 -9.39
C VAL A 11 18.10 6.20 -9.72
N SER A 12 17.76 6.10 -11.00
CA SER A 12 16.42 5.71 -11.46
C SER A 12 15.99 4.33 -10.97
N LEU A 13 16.89 3.35 -10.99
CA LEU A 13 16.62 1.99 -10.51
C LEU A 13 16.40 1.96 -8.99
N ILE A 14 17.19 2.71 -8.23
CA ILE A 14 17.00 2.84 -6.77
C ILE A 14 15.65 3.47 -6.45
N VAL A 15 15.32 4.60 -7.08
CA VAL A 15 14.06 5.32 -6.86
C VAL A 15 12.86 4.42 -7.24
N GLY A 16 12.96 3.67 -8.33
CA GLY A 16 11.92 2.71 -8.75
C GLY A 16 11.69 1.62 -7.71
N ILE A 17 12.76 1.01 -7.19
CA ILE A 17 12.66 -0.02 -6.14
C ILE A 17 12.06 0.58 -4.86
N MET A 18 12.50 1.78 -4.45
CA MET A 18 11.96 2.46 -3.27
C MET A 18 10.46 2.75 -3.41
N ALA A 19 10.01 3.22 -4.58
CA ALA A 19 8.60 3.47 -4.84
C ALA A 19 7.75 2.19 -4.70
N LYS A 20 8.23 1.06 -5.26
CA LYS A 20 7.54 -0.24 -5.13
C LYS A 20 7.44 -0.70 -3.68
N ILE A 21 8.52 -0.59 -2.91
CA ILE A 21 8.53 -0.94 -1.47
C ILE A 21 7.52 -0.06 -0.70
N MET A 22 7.51 1.25 -0.96
CA MET A 22 6.59 2.19 -0.31
C MET A 22 5.12 1.89 -0.63
N MET A 23 4.81 1.48 -1.87
CA MET A 23 3.46 1.08 -2.25
C MET A 23 2.98 -0.18 -1.50
N VAL A 24 3.87 -1.15 -1.30
CA VAL A 24 3.55 -2.35 -0.50
C VAL A 24 3.30 -1.98 0.97
N LEU A 25 4.10 -1.08 1.55
CA LEU A 25 3.90 -0.59 2.91
C LEU A 25 2.57 0.15 3.06
N LEU A 26 2.20 1.00 2.09
CA LEU A 26 0.90 1.67 2.07
C LEU A 26 -0.25 0.67 2.01
N LEU A 27 -0.11 -0.39 1.23
CA LEU A 27 -1.13 -1.44 1.12
C LEU A 27 -1.30 -2.20 2.44
N PHE A 28 -0.21 -2.45 3.16
CA PHE A 28 -0.25 -3.01 4.51
C PHE A 28 -0.96 -2.06 5.50
N MET A 29 -0.64 -0.76 5.46
CA MET A 29 -1.33 0.25 6.28
C MET A 29 -2.83 0.29 5.98
N ALA A 30 -3.24 0.20 4.72
CA ALA A 30 -4.64 0.17 4.34
C ALA A 30 -5.39 -1.07 4.88
N LEU A 31 -4.73 -2.24 4.95
CA LEU A 31 -5.28 -3.43 5.64
C LEU A 31 -5.48 -3.17 7.14
N VAL A 32 -4.52 -2.50 7.78
CA VAL A 32 -4.64 -2.11 9.19
C VAL A 32 -5.83 -1.16 9.38
N MET A 33 -6.04 -0.20 8.46
CA MET A 33 -7.19 0.70 8.50
C MET A 33 -8.51 -0.07 8.43
N ILE A 34 -8.66 -1.06 7.55
CA ILE A 34 -9.88 -1.91 7.49
C ILE A 34 -10.15 -2.56 8.85
N ARG A 35 -9.10 -3.12 9.48
CA ARG A 35 -9.23 -3.73 10.80
C ARG A 35 -9.63 -2.71 11.86
N GLN A 36 -9.02 -1.53 11.85
CA GLN A 36 -9.34 -0.45 12.78
C GLN A 36 -10.78 0.03 12.61
N THR A 37 -11.29 0.16 11.38
CA THR A 37 -12.70 0.52 11.14
C THR A 37 -13.64 -0.55 11.67
N SER A 38 -13.31 -1.84 11.51
CA SER A 38 -14.11 -2.92 12.08
C SER A 38 -14.09 -2.96 13.61
N LEU A 39 -12.97 -2.59 14.25
CA LEU A 39 -12.90 -2.47 15.70
C LEU A 39 -13.69 -1.26 16.20
N MET A 40 -13.58 -0.13 15.49
CA MET A 40 -14.33 1.09 15.78
C MET A 40 -15.83 0.84 15.74
N ASP A 41 -16.34 0.11 14.74
CA ASP A 41 -17.76 -0.22 14.60
C ASP A 41 -18.27 -1.11 15.76
N ARG A 42 -17.40 -1.94 16.34
CA ARG A 42 -17.72 -2.76 17.52
C ARG A 42 -17.76 -1.95 18.81
N VAL A 43 -16.86 -0.99 18.97
CA VAL A 43 -16.70 -0.22 20.21
C VAL A 43 -17.60 1.02 20.22
N ILE A 44 -17.72 1.71 19.09
CA ILE A 44 -18.42 2.97 18.95
C ILE A 44 -19.56 2.75 17.93
N LYS A 45 -20.77 2.57 18.44
CA LYS A 45 -22.00 2.41 17.64
C LYS A 45 -22.43 3.74 17.02
N LEU A 46 -21.63 4.28 16.11
CA LEU A 46 -21.95 5.51 15.39
C LEU A 46 -22.86 5.20 14.19
N PRO A 47 -23.87 6.04 13.91
CA PRO A 47 -24.74 5.88 12.73
C PRO A 47 -23.96 6.02 11.41
N VAL A 48 -22.72 6.51 11.45
CA VAL A 48 -21.84 6.72 10.28
C VAL A 48 -20.91 5.53 10.01
N GLY A 49 -20.95 4.47 10.85
CA GLY A 49 -20.04 3.33 10.74
C GLY A 49 -20.06 2.63 9.38
N GLY A 50 -21.26 2.50 8.78
CA GLY A 50 -21.43 1.91 7.45
C GLY A 50 -20.73 2.69 6.35
N SER A 51 -20.94 4.01 6.28
CA SER A 51 -20.33 4.86 5.25
C SER A 51 -18.81 4.90 5.33
N ILE A 52 -18.26 4.95 6.55
CA ILE A 52 -16.80 4.92 6.77
C ILE A 52 -16.24 3.56 6.33
N LYS A 53 -16.95 2.46 6.63
CA LYS A 53 -16.54 1.13 6.18
C LYS A 53 -16.48 1.05 4.66
N TYR A 54 -17.49 1.51 3.94
CA TYR A 54 -17.46 1.53 2.47
C TYR A 54 -16.34 2.41 1.91
N LEU A 55 -16.07 3.56 2.52
CA LEU A 55 -14.98 4.44 2.12
C LEU A 55 -13.61 3.76 2.26
N VAL A 56 -13.34 3.14 3.40
CA VAL A 56 -12.05 2.47 3.67
C VAL A 56 -11.86 1.25 2.76
N TRP A 57 -12.92 0.48 2.50
CA TRP A 57 -12.87 -0.64 1.56
C TRP A 57 -12.63 -0.18 0.12
N SER A 58 -13.27 0.91 -0.31
CA SER A 58 -13.07 1.48 -1.66
C SER A 58 -11.66 2.02 -1.82
N PHE A 59 -11.13 2.71 -0.81
CA PHE A 59 -9.75 3.17 -0.78
C PHE A 59 -8.76 2.00 -0.89
N PHE A 60 -8.97 0.93 -0.12
CA PHE A 60 -8.13 -0.26 -0.21
C PHE A 60 -8.16 -0.90 -1.60
N GLY A 61 -9.34 -1.03 -2.23
CA GLY A 61 -9.47 -1.58 -3.57
C GLY A 61 -8.72 -0.77 -4.63
N LEU A 62 -8.85 0.56 -4.60
CA LEU A 62 -8.12 1.46 -5.49
C LEU A 62 -6.61 1.39 -5.26
N LEU A 63 -6.18 1.38 -4.00
CA LEU A 63 -4.76 1.28 -3.64
C LEU A 63 -4.17 -0.06 -4.07
N LEU A 64 -4.92 -1.16 -3.93
CA LEU A 64 -4.51 -2.48 -4.37
C LEU A 64 -4.31 -2.52 -5.88
N LEU A 65 -5.24 -1.94 -6.65
CA LEU A 65 -5.11 -1.82 -8.10
C LEU A 65 -3.87 -0.99 -8.48
N LEU A 66 -3.66 0.17 -7.85
CA LEU A 66 -2.48 1.01 -8.09
C LEU A 66 -1.17 0.29 -7.74
N THR A 67 -1.13 -0.43 -6.62
CA THR A 67 0.06 -1.19 -6.23
C THR A 67 0.38 -2.28 -7.24
N VAL A 68 -0.63 -2.99 -7.76
CA VAL A 68 -0.43 -3.99 -8.82
C VAL A 68 0.16 -3.35 -10.07
N ILE A 69 -0.36 -2.20 -10.51
CA ILE A 69 0.21 -1.47 -11.67
C ILE A 69 1.66 -1.08 -11.41
N VAL A 70 1.94 -0.42 -10.29
CA VAL A 70 3.28 0.12 -9.98
C VAL A 70 4.31 -0.98 -9.74
N VAL A 71 3.91 -2.13 -9.18
CA VAL A 71 4.82 -3.26 -8.95
C VAL A 71 5.15 -4.00 -10.25
N LEU A 72 4.16 -4.18 -11.13
CA LEU A 72 4.32 -4.91 -12.40
C LEU A 72 4.97 -4.11 -13.52
N VAL A 73 4.81 -2.79 -13.54
CA VAL A 73 5.48 -1.87 -14.47
C VAL A 73 6.91 -1.59 -14.00
#